data_AF-A0A9P6E808-F1
#
_entry.id   AF-A0A9P6E808-F1
#
_cell.length_a   1.000
_cell.length_b   1.000
_cell.length_c   1.000
_cell.angle_alpha   90.00
_cell.angle_beta   90.00
_cell.angle_gamma   90.00
#
_symmetry.space_group_name_H-M   'P 1'
#
loop_
_entity.id
_entity.type
_entity.pdbx_description
1 polymer ?
#
loop_
_entity_poly.entity_id
_entity_poly.type
_entity_poly.pdbx_seq_one_letter_code
_entity_poly.pdbx_strand_id
1 'polypeptide(L)'
;MNEIMHKLFRLSFLAFIQCAIAHGGHEHSGPAEGETIQQYAQRHMSSEHHIDTFDTRSFFQLHDLDRNGVWDKEEIEAVYGVHHVYSQKLSKDDEEHQKKAEHIVKTVLEHIDLNKDGLVSPEELEKVGLDGLPNFDGLGAEGHHYDVESEFFLHHEEKYHNTPETQTDESYVHPEDLEHFAHHEHIEHDEAEREAKFQGISMEEVLRQQHEAADAAAAADKVPPSPKPIVRTPPPEAQDPEIKFQHAQSEGAKKGEWGTGEAGYKPPKDAGDKLRKNLPYKYKFRRNWGDF
;
A
#
# COMPACT_ATOMS: atom_id res chain seq x y z
N MET A 1 35.40 -3.42 58.40
CA MET A 1 34.22 -2.78 57.78
C MET A 1 34.39 -2.49 56.28
N ASN A 2 35.59 -2.23 55.75
CA ASN A 2 35.76 -1.88 54.33
C ASN A 2 35.82 -3.05 53.32
N GLU A 3 36.12 -4.28 53.75
CA GLU A 3 36.26 -5.43 52.84
C GLU A 3 34.92 -6.07 52.42
N ILE A 4 33.88 -5.99 53.27
CA ILE A 4 32.57 -6.60 53.01
C ILE A 4 31.75 -5.72 52.03
N MET A 5 31.92 -4.40 52.11
CA MET A 5 31.18 -3.44 51.28
C MET A 5 31.65 -3.44 49.82
N HIS A 6 32.91 -3.75 49.55
CA HIS A 6 33.44 -3.85 48.18
C HIS A 6 33.06 -5.16 47.46
N LYS A 7 32.82 -6.26 48.18
CA LYS A 7 32.34 -7.51 47.58
C LYS A 7 30.86 -7.44 47.19
N LEU A 8 30.04 -6.75 47.98
CA LEU A 8 28.62 -6.50 47.65
C LEU A 8 28.45 -5.57 46.44
N PHE A 9 29.34 -4.60 46.25
CA PHE A 9 29.27 -3.71 45.08
C PHE A 9 29.71 -4.39 43.77
N ARG A 10 30.64 -5.35 43.84
CA ARG A 10 31.11 -6.09 42.65
C ARG A 10 30.13 -7.18 42.19
N LEU A 11 29.30 -7.72 43.08
CA LEU A 11 28.27 -8.68 42.70
C LEU A 11 27.04 -8.02 42.07
N SER A 12 26.84 -6.71 42.27
CA SER A 12 25.70 -5.97 41.71
C SER A 12 25.96 -5.42 40.31
N PHE A 13 27.21 -5.35 39.85
CA PHE A 13 27.54 -4.84 38.51
C PHE A 13 27.52 -5.93 37.41
N LEU A 14 27.51 -7.22 37.80
CA LEU A 14 27.40 -8.33 36.85
C LEU A 14 25.95 -8.78 36.57
N ALA A 15 24.96 -8.21 37.25
CA ALA A 15 23.55 -8.57 37.09
C ALA A 15 22.76 -7.63 36.15
N PHE A 16 23.40 -6.60 35.59
CA PHE A 16 22.74 -5.61 34.71
C PHE A 16 23.12 -5.73 33.22
N ILE A 17 23.82 -6.79 32.82
CA ILE A 17 24.22 -7.02 31.40
C ILE A 17 23.33 -8.11 30.74
N GLN A 18 22.28 -8.60 31.41
CA GLN A 18 21.42 -9.68 30.89
C GLN A 18 19.99 -9.27 30.50
N CYS A 19 19.73 -7.98 30.33
CA CYS A 19 18.44 -7.48 29.81
C CYS A 19 18.59 -6.71 28.49
N ALA A 20 19.51 -7.10 27.63
CA ALA A 20 19.61 -6.59 26.25
C ALA A 20 19.35 -7.70 25.21
N ILE A 21 18.50 -8.69 25.54
CA ILE A 21 17.97 -9.67 24.59
C ILE A 21 16.47 -9.82 24.87
N ALA A 22 15.69 -8.89 24.32
CA ALA A 22 14.23 -8.89 24.13
C ALA A 22 13.85 -7.40 23.94
N HIS A 23 13.53 -6.88 22.77
CA HIS A 23 12.57 -7.38 21.79
C HIS A 23 13.10 -7.20 20.36
N GLY A 24 13.61 -8.27 19.77
CA GLY A 24 13.63 -8.45 18.31
C GLY A 24 12.54 -9.47 17.97
N GLY A 25 11.31 -9.19 18.40
CA GLY A 25 10.16 -10.00 18.01
C GLY A 25 9.71 -9.53 16.64
N HIS A 26 10.38 -9.99 15.59
CA HIS A 26 9.70 -10.09 14.31
C HIS A 26 8.59 -11.12 14.52
N GLU A 27 7.42 -10.65 14.98
CA GLU A 27 6.18 -11.37 14.76
C GLU A 27 6.03 -11.39 13.24
N HIS A 28 6.57 -12.46 12.64
CA HIS A 28 6.58 -12.69 11.20
C HIS A 28 5.13 -12.62 10.72
N SER A 29 4.77 -11.50 10.08
CA SER A 29 3.61 -11.42 9.20
C SER A 29 3.88 -12.10 7.86
N GLY A 30 5.11 -12.59 7.65
CA GLY A 30 5.44 -13.48 6.56
C GLY A 30 4.88 -14.89 6.80
N PRO A 31 4.77 -15.68 5.73
CA PRO A 31 4.20 -17.03 5.78
C PRO A 31 4.92 -17.90 6.81
N ALA A 32 4.14 -18.67 7.58
CA ALA A 32 4.70 -19.72 8.41
C ALA A 32 5.34 -20.80 7.51
N GLU A 33 6.46 -21.39 7.94
CA GLU A 33 7.09 -22.47 7.18
C GLU A 33 6.09 -23.63 6.99
N GLY A 34 5.66 -23.87 5.74
CA GLY A 34 4.64 -24.86 5.41
C GLY A 34 3.19 -24.34 5.44
N GLU A 35 2.99 -23.02 5.32
CA GLU A 35 1.67 -22.38 5.18
C GLU A 35 0.87 -23.04 4.04
N THR A 36 -0.35 -23.49 4.36
CA THR A 36 -1.25 -24.04 3.33
C THR A 36 -1.71 -22.92 2.42
N ILE A 37 -2.13 -23.27 1.21
CA ILE A 37 -2.63 -22.30 0.25
C ILE A 37 -3.85 -21.53 0.78
N GLN A 38 -4.74 -22.20 1.51
CA GLN A 38 -5.86 -21.54 2.17
C GLN A 38 -5.38 -20.50 3.20
N GLN A 39 -4.30 -20.81 3.93
CA GLN A 39 -3.70 -19.88 4.87
C GLN A 39 -3.05 -18.70 4.14
N TYR A 40 -2.37 -18.93 3.01
CA TYR A 40 -1.89 -17.86 2.13
C TYR A 40 -3.03 -16.96 1.65
N ALA A 41 -4.09 -17.52 1.07
CA ALA A 41 -5.22 -16.73 0.56
C ALA A 41 -5.92 -15.95 1.69
N GLN A 42 -6.06 -16.57 2.87
CA GLN A 42 -6.60 -15.91 4.05
C GLN A 42 -5.71 -14.76 4.54
N ARG A 43 -4.40 -15.01 4.62
CA ARG A 43 -3.40 -14.01 5.01
C ARG A 43 -3.39 -12.87 4.03
N HIS A 44 -3.33 -13.14 2.72
CA HIS A 44 -3.41 -12.16 1.64
C HIS A 44 -4.66 -11.30 1.74
N MET A 45 -5.84 -11.91 1.88
CA MET A 45 -7.10 -11.14 2.01
C MET A 45 -7.17 -10.32 3.29
N SER A 46 -6.59 -10.81 4.39
CA SER A 46 -6.55 -10.08 5.66
C SER A 46 -5.50 -8.96 5.68
N SER A 47 -4.30 -9.21 5.15
CA SER A 47 -3.19 -8.24 5.15
C SER A 47 -3.33 -7.19 4.06
N GLU A 48 -3.71 -7.58 2.83
CA GLU A 48 -3.75 -6.67 1.68
C GLU A 48 -5.09 -5.97 1.51
N HIS A 49 -6.17 -6.66 1.87
CA HIS A 49 -7.53 -6.19 1.60
C HIS A 49 -8.35 -5.93 2.87
N HIS A 50 -7.83 -6.24 4.07
CA HIS A 50 -8.53 -6.15 5.36
C HIS A 50 -9.88 -6.89 5.36
N ILE A 51 -9.95 -8.02 4.64
CA ILE A 51 -11.13 -8.87 4.52
C ILE A 51 -10.85 -10.22 5.16
N ASP A 52 -11.40 -10.45 6.34
CA ASP A 52 -11.23 -11.70 7.07
C ASP A 52 -12.18 -12.82 6.60
N THR A 53 -13.25 -12.47 5.87
CA THR A 53 -14.25 -13.44 5.41
C THR A 53 -14.60 -13.17 3.95
N PHE A 54 -14.33 -14.18 3.12
CA PHE A 54 -14.56 -14.13 1.69
C PHE A 54 -14.89 -15.53 1.17
N ASP A 55 -15.46 -15.60 -0.03
CA ASP A 55 -15.56 -16.84 -0.80
C ASP A 55 -14.66 -16.78 -2.04
N THR A 56 -14.49 -17.91 -2.72
CA THR A 56 -13.65 -18.02 -3.91
C THR A 56 -14.05 -17.02 -5.00
N ARG A 57 -15.34 -16.73 -5.14
CA ARG A 57 -15.84 -15.83 -6.18
C ARG A 57 -15.56 -14.37 -5.86
N SER A 58 -15.65 -13.99 -4.59
CA SER A 58 -15.27 -12.67 -4.10
C SER A 58 -13.76 -12.46 -4.20
N PHE A 59 -12.96 -13.50 -3.90
CA PHE A 59 -11.51 -13.50 -4.16
C PHE A 59 -11.24 -13.27 -5.64
N PHE A 60 -11.91 -14.00 -6.52
CA PHE A 60 -11.78 -13.82 -7.97
C PHE A 60 -12.03 -12.37 -8.39
N GLN A 61 -13.20 -11.86 -8.03
CA GLN A 61 -13.69 -10.57 -8.49
C GLN A 61 -12.89 -9.38 -7.92
N LEU A 62 -12.28 -9.54 -6.75
CA LEU A 62 -11.42 -8.51 -6.17
C LEU A 62 -10.10 -8.34 -6.94
N HIS A 63 -9.61 -9.41 -7.57
CA HIS A 63 -8.33 -9.42 -8.29
C HIS A 63 -8.48 -9.40 -9.81
N ASP A 64 -9.73 -9.42 -10.31
CA ASP A 64 -10.06 -9.04 -11.69
C ASP A 64 -10.02 -7.49 -11.77
N LEU A 65 -8.80 -6.98 -12.00
CA LEU A 65 -8.45 -5.57 -11.87
C LEU A 65 -9.12 -4.71 -12.94
N ASP A 66 -9.25 -5.25 -14.15
CA ASP A 66 -9.90 -4.56 -15.27
C ASP A 66 -11.40 -4.91 -15.42
N ARG A 67 -11.89 -5.90 -14.68
CA ARG A 67 -13.28 -6.37 -14.61
C ARG A 67 -13.75 -7.04 -15.91
N ASN A 68 -12.84 -7.69 -16.62
CA ASN A 68 -13.15 -8.41 -17.85
C ASN A 68 -13.70 -9.83 -17.60
N GLY A 69 -13.69 -10.30 -16.35
CA GLY A 69 -14.23 -11.59 -15.93
C GLY A 69 -13.27 -12.77 -16.09
N VAL A 70 -12.00 -12.54 -16.40
CA VAL A 70 -10.91 -13.52 -16.42
C VAL A 70 -9.72 -12.95 -15.66
N TRP A 71 -8.78 -13.78 -15.22
CA TRP A 71 -7.44 -13.31 -14.87
C TRP A 71 -6.48 -13.61 -15.99
N ASP A 72 -5.81 -12.56 -16.47
CA ASP A 72 -4.70 -12.68 -17.39
C ASP A 72 -3.34 -12.79 -16.68
N LYS A 73 -2.26 -12.75 -17.46
CA LYS A 73 -0.89 -12.85 -16.94
C LYS A 73 -0.62 -11.74 -15.92
N GLU A 74 -0.97 -10.51 -16.25
CA GLU A 74 -0.71 -9.32 -15.46
C GLU A 74 -1.48 -9.35 -14.13
N GLU A 75 -2.72 -9.86 -14.14
CA GLU A 75 -3.52 -10.03 -12.93
C GLU A 75 -3.00 -11.16 -12.04
N ILE A 76 -2.53 -12.27 -12.63
CA ILE A 76 -1.83 -13.33 -11.88
C ILE A 76 -0.54 -12.77 -11.26
N GLU A 77 0.24 -12.00 -12.01
CA GLU A 77 1.45 -11.33 -11.49
C GLU A 77 1.11 -10.38 -10.33
N ALA A 78 -0.02 -9.67 -10.40
CA ALA A 78 -0.47 -8.76 -9.35
C ALA A 78 -0.94 -9.49 -8.07
N VAL A 79 -1.71 -10.60 -8.20
CA VAL A 79 -2.12 -11.43 -7.06
C VAL A 79 -0.91 -11.91 -6.25
N TYR A 80 0.20 -12.17 -6.92
CA TYR A 80 1.46 -12.62 -6.31
C TYR A 80 2.50 -11.50 -6.16
N GLY A 81 2.12 -10.23 -6.33
CA GLY A 81 2.97 -9.08 -5.98
C GLY A 81 4.28 -9.00 -6.77
N VAL A 82 4.28 -9.55 -7.98
CA VAL A 82 5.45 -9.54 -8.87
C VAL A 82 5.91 -8.11 -9.12
N HIS A 83 5.00 -7.21 -9.43
CA HIS A 83 5.34 -5.84 -9.79
C HIS A 83 5.80 -4.96 -8.61
N HIS A 84 5.88 -5.48 -7.39
CA HIS A 84 6.21 -4.68 -6.23
C HIS A 84 7.70 -4.31 -6.14
N VAL A 85 8.04 -3.12 -5.60
CA VAL A 85 9.44 -2.67 -5.52
C VAL A 85 10.29 -3.54 -4.62
N TYR A 86 9.72 -4.13 -3.55
CA TYR A 86 10.45 -5.09 -2.71
C TYR A 86 10.65 -6.43 -3.44
N SER A 87 9.64 -6.92 -4.17
CA SER A 87 9.73 -8.13 -5.00
C SER A 87 10.80 -8.00 -6.09
N GLN A 88 10.94 -6.80 -6.66
CA GLN A 88 12.01 -6.43 -7.60
C GLN A 88 13.38 -6.38 -6.90
N LYS A 89 13.49 -5.77 -5.71
CA LYS A 89 14.74 -5.70 -4.91
C LYS A 89 15.27 -7.07 -4.47
N LEU A 90 14.39 -8.07 -4.31
CA LEU A 90 14.77 -9.44 -4.01
C LEU A 90 15.32 -10.20 -5.22
N SER A 91 15.18 -9.64 -6.41
CA SER A 91 15.76 -10.17 -7.64
C SER A 91 17.09 -9.49 -7.89
N LYS A 92 18.09 -10.24 -8.38
CA LYS A 92 19.42 -9.67 -8.66
C LYS A 92 19.41 -8.62 -9.78
N ASP A 93 18.59 -8.83 -10.79
CA ASP A 93 18.44 -7.99 -11.98
C ASP A 93 17.04 -8.22 -12.62
N ASP A 94 16.70 -7.38 -13.61
CA ASP A 94 15.41 -7.43 -14.30
C ASP A 94 15.16 -8.77 -15.02
N GLU A 95 16.21 -9.45 -15.51
CA GLU A 95 16.07 -10.75 -16.17
C GLU A 95 15.71 -11.85 -15.17
N GLU A 96 16.31 -11.84 -13.99
CA GLU A 96 15.97 -12.75 -12.90
C GLU A 96 14.55 -12.50 -12.40
N HIS A 97 14.16 -11.24 -12.27
CA HIS A 97 12.81 -10.85 -11.89
C HIS A 97 11.77 -11.34 -12.90
N GLN A 98 12.02 -11.16 -14.19
CA GLN A 98 11.12 -11.64 -15.25
C GLN A 98 11.00 -13.16 -15.24
N LYS A 99 12.09 -13.91 -14.99
CA LYS A 99 12.02 -15.38 -14.87
C LYS A 99 11.20 -15.83 -13.66
N LYS A 100 11.29 -15.10 -12.54
CA LYS A 100 10.45 -15.33 -11.37
C LYS A 100 8.98 -15.08 -11.70
N ALA A 101 8.66 -13.97 -12.37
CA ALA A 101 7.31 -13.64 -12.84
C ALA A 101 6.74 -14.74 -13.75
N GLU A 102 7.51 -15.15 -14.77
CA GLU A 102 7.15 -16.23 -15.69
C GLU A 102 6.94 -17.57 -14.97
N HIS A 103 7.77 -17.87 -13.97
CA HIS A 103 7.62 -19.08 -13.17
C HIS A 103 6.30 -19.08 -12.39
N ILE A 104 5.97 -17.95 -11.75
CA ILE A 104 4.73 -17.78 -10.98
C ILE A 104 3.53 -18.00 -11.90
N VAL A 105 3.45 -17.24 -13.00
CA VAL A 105 2.34 -17.32 -13.96
C VAL A 105 2.18 -18.73 -14.50
N LYS A 106 3.28 -19.34 -14.95
CA LYS A 106 3.26 -20.69 -15.50
C LYS A 106 2.73 -21.69 -14.47
N THR A 107 3.21 -21.63 -13.24
CA THR A 107 2.80 -22.58 -12.20
C THR A 107 1.33 -22.37 -11.81
N VAL A 108 0.83 -21.14 -11.77
CA VAL A 108 -0.60 -20.86 -11.53
C VAL A 108 -1.46 -21.46 -12.64
N LEU A 109 -1.13 -21.17 -13.90
CA LEU A 109 -1.87 -21.70 -15.06
C LEU A 109 -1.83 -23.24 -15.10
N GLU A 110 -0.69 -23.87 -14.76
CA GLU A 110 -0.59 -25.34 -14.69
C GLU A 110 -1.56 -25.98 -13.69
N HIS A 111 -1.94 -25.27 -12.63
CA HIS A 111 -2.84 -25.77 -11.59
C HIS A 111 -4.31 -25.39 -11.83
N ILE A 112 -4.56 -24.23 -12.42
CA ILE A 112 -5.90 -23.63 -12.47
C ILE A 112 -6.50 -23.62 -13.88
N ASP A 113 -5.72 -23.32 -14.91
CA ASP A 113 -6.20 -23.23 -16.29
C ASP A 113 -6.47 -24.63 -16.86
N LEU A 114 -7.72 -25.09 -16.68
CA LEU A 114 -8.14 -26.43 -17.06
C LEU A 114 -8.31 -26.57 -18.57
N ASN A 115 -8.61 -25.47 -19.25
CA ASN A 115 -8.95 -25.47 -20.66
C ASN A 115 -7.72 -25.13 -21.56
N LYS A 116 -6.65 -24.60 -20.97
CA LYS A 116 -5.36 -24.23 -21.57
C LYS A 116 -5.43 -23.04 -22.53
N ASP A 117 -6.29 -22.07 -22.26
CA ASP A 117 -6.38 -20.82 -23.02
C ASP A 117 -5.42 -19.73 -22.51
N GLY A 118 -4.71 -19.99 -21.40
CA GLY A 118 -3.77 -19.05 -20.78
C GLY A 118 -4.45 -18.01 -19.89
N LEU A 119 -5.73 -18.18 -19.58
CA LEU A 119 -6.52 -17.32 -18.71
C LEU A 119 -7.07 -18.15 -17.55
N VAL A 120 -7.44 -17.48 -16.46
CA VAL A 120 -8.17 -18.12 -15.35
C VAL A 120 -9.59 -17.57 -15.30
N SER A 121 -10.57 -18.44 -15.50
CA SER A 121 -11.99 -18.10 -15.31
C SER A 121 -12.44 -18.29 -13.85
N PRO A 122 -13.51 -17.61 -13.41
CA PRO A 122 -14.07 -17.85 -12.08
C PRO A 122 -14.54 -19.30 -11.90
N GLU A 123 -15.05 -19.94 -12.97
CA GLU A 123 -15.48 -21.34 -12.92
C GLU A 123 -14.30 -22.31 -12.72
N GLU A 124 -13.14 -22.01 -13.30
CA GLU A 124 -11.91 -22.79 -13.09
C GLU A 124 -11.40 -22.65 -11.66
N LEU A 125 -11.33 -21.42 -11.14
CA LEU A 125 -10.91 -21.17 -9.77
C LEU A 125 -11.89 -21.79 -8.76
N GLU A 126 -13.20 -21.70 -8.97
CA GLU A 126 -14.21 -22.36 -8.11
C GLU A 126 -14.08 -23.89 -8.13
N LYS A 127 -13.79 -24.46 -9.30
CA LYS A 127 -13.67 -25.92 -9.46
C LYS A 127 -12.39 -26.48 -8.85
N VAL A 128 -11.29 -25.76 -8.98
CA VAL A 128 -10.00 -26.11 -8.39
C VAL A 128 -10.00 -25.81 -6.89
N GLY A 129 -10.72 -24.76 -6.49
CA GLY A 129 -10.74 -24.22 -5.14
C GLY A 129 -9.51 -23.36 -4.87
N LEU A 130 -9.59 -22.55 -3.80
CA LEU A 130 -8.44 -21.75 -3.36
C LEU A 130 -7.24 -22.63 -3.03
N ASP A 131 -7.44 -23.87 -2.60
CA ASP A 131 -6.39 -24.85 -2.30
C ASP A 131 -5.49 -25.20 -3.51
N GLY A 132 -5.92 -24.91 -4.74
CA GLY A 132 -5.11 -25.14 -5.93
C GLY A 132 -4.27 -23.94 -6.38
N LEU A 133 -4.32 -22.80 -5.69
CA LEU A 133 -3.37 -21.72 -5.90
C LEU A 133 -1.97 -22.18 -5.42
N PRO A 134 -0.90 -22.04 -6.20
CA PRO A 134 0.45 -22.35 -5.69
C PRO A 134 0.89 -21.35 -4.63
N ASN A 135 1.67 -21.81 -3.65
CA ASN A 135 2.36 -20.94 -2.69
C ASN A 135 3.83 -20.79 -3.13
N PHE A 136 4.32 -19.56 -3.10
CA PHE A 136 5.65 -19.14 -3.51
C PHE A 136 6.46 -18.58 -2.34
N ASP A 137 6.23 -19.06 -1.12
CA ASP A 137 6.98 -18.71 0.09
C ASP A 137 8.48 -18.54 -0.17
N GLY A 138 9.04 -17.41 0.30
CA GLY A 138 10.45 -17.08 0.15
C GLY A 138 10.83 -16.45 -1.20
N LEU A 139 9.91 -16.37 -2.16
CA LEU A 139 10.13 -15.58 -3.38
C LEU A 139 9.88 -14.08 -3.15
N GLY A 140 9.30 -13.67 -2.01
CA GLY A 140 8.91 -12.27 -1.77
C GLY A 140 7.80 -11.82 -2.71
N ALA A 141 6.84 -12.71 -2.88
CA ALA A 141 5.65 -12.61 -3.73
C ALA A 141 4.40 -12.54 -2.83
N GLU A 142 4.49 -11.73 -1.77
CA GLU A 142 3.32 -11.30 -1.02
C GLU A 142 2.59 -10.32 -1.96
N GLY A 143 1.31 -10.56 -2.22
CA GLY A 143 0.58 -9.83 -3.25
C GLY A 143 0.37 -8.38 -2.85
N HIS A 144 0.55 -7.40 -3.74
CA HIS A 144 0.41 -5.99 -3.36
C HIS A 144 -0.14 -5.16 -4.53
N HIS A 145 -1.27 -4.47 -4.33
CA HIS A 145 -1.99 -3.76 -5.39
C HIS A 145 -1.80 -2.24 -5.41
N TYR A 146 -1.21 -1.66 -4.36
CA TYR A 146 -1.15 -0.22 -4.19
C TYR A 146 0.21 0.40 -4.57
N ASP A 147 0.28 1.73 -4.65
CA ASP A 147 1.56 2.42 -4.85
C ASP A 147 2.43 2.37 -3.58
N VAL A 148 3.73 2.68 -3.70
CA VAL A 148 4.72 2.60 -2.61
C VAL A 148 4.24 3.30 -1.33
N GLU A 149 3.63 4.48 -1.48
CA GLU A 149 3.07 5.26 -0.36
C GLU A 149 1.91 4.55 0.33
N SER A 150 0.96 4.03 -0.44
CA SER A 150 -0.19 3.32 0.12
C SER A 150 0.24 2.02 0.79
N GLU A 151 1.24 1.33 0.25
CA GLU A 151 1.76 0.10 0.83
C GLU A 151 2.43 0.37 2.16
N PHE A 152 3.29 1.39 2.22
CA PHE A 152 3.88 1.83 3.48
C PHE A 152 2.80 2.21 4.50
N PHE A 153 1.77 2.93 4.08
CA PHE A 153 0.65 3.27 4.95
C PHE A 153 -0.11 2.03 5.47
N LEU A 154 -0.51 1.13 4.57
CA LEU A 154 -1.37 -0.01 4.90
C LEU A 154 -0.63 -1.11 5.68
N HIS A 155 0.64 -1.39 5.34
CA HIS A 155 1.37 -2.52 5.91
C HIS A 155 2.31 -2.14 7.04
N HIS A 156 2.85 -0.92 7.00
CA HIS A 156 3.83 -0.48 7.97
C HIS A 156 3.23 0.53 8.96
N GLU A 157 2.59 1.60 8.46
CA GLU A 157 2.01 2.62 9.33
C GLU A 157 0.84 2.05 10.17
N GLU A 158 -0.08 1.28 9.58
CA GLU A 158 -1.17 0.66 10.35
C GLU A 158 -0.67 -0.40 11.37
N LYS A 159 0.47 -1.03 11.10
CA LYS A 159 1.01 -2.06 11.99
C LYS A 159 1.81 -1.46 13.15
N TYR A 160 2.69 -0.51 12.86
CA TYR A 160 3.66 0.00 13.84
C TYR A 160 3.37 1.43 14.31
N HIS A 161 2.54 2.18 13.59
CA HIS A 161 2.24 3.60 13.81
C HIS A 161 0.73 3.88 13.79
N ASN A 162 -0.08 3.08 14.48
CA ASN A 162 -1.56 3.18 14.45
C ASN A 162 -2.20 3.94 15.62
N THR A 163 -1.39 4.38 16.58
CA THR A 163 -1.84 5.21 17.71
C THR A 163 -1.14 6.56 17.72
N PRO A 164 -1.76 7.62 18.30
CA PRO A 164 -1.09 8.91 18.45
C PRO A 164 0.27 8.83 19.16
N GLU A 165 0.42 7.89 20.08
CA GLU A 165 1.67 7.66 20.82
C GLU A 165 2.77 7.02 19.96
N THR A 166 2.39 6.24 18.95
CA THR A 166 3.32 5.63 17.98
C THR A 166 3.51 6.49 16.73
N GLN A 167 2.69 7.54 16.53
CA GLN A 167 2.80 8.50 15.42
C GLN A 167 3.53 9.78 15.87
N THR A 168 4.71 9.62 16.46
CA THR A 168 5.58 10.74 16.82
C THR A 168 6.87 10.68 16.02
N ASP A 169 7.51 11.84 15.80
CA ASP A 169 8.79 11.95 15.09
C ASP A 169 9.85 10.99 15.66
N GLU A 170 9.83 10.74 16.98
CA GLU A 170 10.76 9.83 17.65
C GLU A 170 10.40 8.33 17.52
N SER A 171 9.17 8.02 17.13
CA SER A 171 8.67 6.65 17.00
C SER A 171 8.98 6.04 15.63
N TYR A 172 9.09 6.86 14.58
CA TYR A 172 9.46 6.42 13.22
C TYR A 172 10.95 6.10 13.11
N VAL A 173 11.34 4.92 13.57
CA VAL A 173 12.75 4.47 13.63
C VAL A 173 12.95 3.06 13.06
N HIS A 174 11.92 2.43 12.51
CA HIS A 174 12.06 1.15 11.83
C HIS A 174 12.90 1.33 10.56
N PRO A 175 13.72 0.34 10.17
CA PRO A 175 14.48 0.40 8.92
C PRO A 175 13.62 0.79 7.71
N GLU A 176 12.39 0.28 7.66
CA GLU A 176 11.40 0.56 6.62
C GLU A 176 10.89 2.02 6.68
N ASP A 177 10.77 2.64 7.87
CA ASP A 177 10.44 4.07 8.01
C ASP A 177 11.50 4.95 7.34
N LEU A 178 12.76 4.67 7.68
CA LEU A 178 13.90 5.43 7.17
C LEU A 178 14.08 5.24 5.66
N GLU A 179 13.88 4.01 5.18
CA GLU A 179 13.95 3.71 3.75
C GLU A 179 12.80 4.38 2.98
N HIS A 180 11.58 4.32 3.51
CA HIS A 180 10.42 4.98 2.92
C HIS A 180 10.62 6.49 2.86
N PHE A 181 11.06 7.14 3.94
CA PHE A 181 11.31 8.59 3.94
C PHE A 181 12.45 9.00 3.00
N ALA A 182 13.53 8.23 2.92
CA ALA A 182 14.58 8.48 1.95
C ALA A 182 14.08 8.38 0.50
N HIS A 183 13.16 7.44 0.23
CA HIS A 183 12.50 7.33 -1.06
C HIS A 183 11.49 8.46 -1.29
N HIS A 184 10.73 8.88 -0.29
CA HIS A 184 9.78 9.98 -0.38
C HIS A 184 10.49 11.30 -0.71
N GLU A 185 11.62 11.60 -0.05
CA GLU A 185 12.45 12.77 -0.39
C GLU A 185 12.89 12.75 -1.86
N HIS A 186 13.24 11.57 -2.38
CA HIS A 186 13.62 11.41 -3.78
C HIS A 186 12.44 11.58 -4.74
N ILE A 187 11.29 10.99 -4.43
CA ILE A 187 10.05 11.09 -5.24
C ILE A 187 9.57 12.54 -5.27
N GLU A 188 9.52 13.23 -4.13
CA GLU A 188 9.11 14.64 -4.07
C GLU A 188 10.07 15.54 -4.84
N HIS A 189 11.37 15.28 -4.78
CA HIS A 189 12.36 15.99 -5.59
C HIS A 189 12.10 15.81 -7.09
N ASP A 190 11.91 14.57 -7.55
CA ASP A 190 11.66 14.26 -8.96
C ASP A 190 10.31 14.81 -9.44
N GLU A 191 9.28 14.78 -8.59
CA GLU A 191 8.00 15.44 -8.84
C GLU A 191 8.14 16.95 -8.95
N ALA A 192 8.86 17.59 -8.02
CA ALA A 192 9.11 19.02 -8.05
C ALA A 192 9.92 19.43 -9.29
N GLU A 193 10.87 18.60 -9.76
CA GLU A 193 11.60 18.85 -11.00
C GLU A 193 10.67 18.78 -12.22
N ARG A 194 9.82 17.76 -12.30
CA ARG A 194 8.83 17.60 -13.38
C ARG A 194 7.83 18.75 -13.39
N GLU A 195 7.35 19.16 -12.22
CA GLU A 195 6.42 20.27 -12.04
C GLU A 195 7.08 21.61 -12.42
N ALA A 196 8.31 21.85 -11.97
CA ALA A 196 9.07 23.05 -12.31
C ALA A 196 9.27 23.16 -13.83
N LYS A 197 9.65 22.06 -14.47
CA LYS A 197 9.79 21.98 -15.93
C LYS A 197 8.47 22.23 -16.66
N PHE A 198 7.37 21.71 -16.13
CA PHE A 198 6.04 21.90 -16.70
C PHE A 198 5.55 23.35 -16.56
N GLN A 199 5.70 23.93 -15.38
CA GLN A 199 5.25 25.29 -15.06
C GLN A 199 6.21 26.37 -15.60
N GLY A 200 7.42 26.01 -15.99
CA GLY A 200 8.44 26.96 -16.45
C GLY A 200 9.02 27.83 -15.33
N ILE A 201 8.99 27.34 -14.08
CA ILE A 201 9.54 28.01 -12.89
C ILE A 201 10.72 27.20 -12.33
N SER A 202 11.43 27.74 -11.33
CA SER A 202 12.50 27.01 -10.67
C SER A 202 11.94 25.95 -9.71
N MET A 203 12.72 24.90 -9.46
CA MET A 203 12.39 23.88 -8.45
C MET A 203 12.25 24.50 -7.05
N GLU A 204 13.07 25.49 -6.71
CA GLU A 204 12.97 26.23 -5.44
C GLU A 204 11.61 26.93 -5.28
N GLU A 205 11.06 27.49 -6.38
CA GLU A 205 9.76 28.13 -6.36
C GLU A 205 8.62 27.12 -6.21
N VAL A 206 8.73 25.93 -6.83
CA VAL A 206 7.76 24.83 -6.63
C VAL A 206 7.77 24.37 -5.17
N LEU A 207 8.94 24.07 -4.61
CA LEU A 207 9.06 23.62 -3.21
C LEU A 207 8.53 24.68 -2.24
N ARG A 208 8.79 25.96 -2.50
CA ARG A 208 8.22 27.07 -1.72
C ARG A 208 6.69 27.06 -1.77
N GLN A 209 6.10 26.91 -2.96
CA GLN A 209 4.65 26.85 -3.12
C GLN A 209 4.05 25.62 -2.42
N GLN A 210 4.72 24.47 -2.48
CA GLN A 210 4.29 23.25 -1.80
C GLN A 210 4.34 23.40 -0.28
N HIS A 211 5.42 23.95 0.29
CA HIS A 211 5.52 24.27 1.72
C HIS A 211 4.44 25.28 2.16
N GLU A 212 4.24 26.37 1.42
CA GLU A 212 3.18 27.35 1.71
C GLU A 212 1.79 26.71 1.70
N ALA A 213 1.53 25.78 0.77
CA ALA A 213 0.28 25.03 0.70
C ALA A 213 0.10 24.05 1.86
N ALA A 214 1.17 23.35 2.27
CA ALA A 214 1.17 22.45 3.42
C ALA A 214 0.91 23.21 4.72
N ASP A 215 1.60 24.34 4.94
CA ASP A 215 1.39 25.21 6.10
C ASP A 215 -0.04 25.76 6.13
N ALA A 216 -0.58 26.18 4.98
CA ALA A 216 -1.96 26.63 4.87
C ALA A 216 -2.97 25.51 5.19
N ALA A 217 -2.70 24.28 4.77
CA ALA A 217 -3.53 23.11 5.09
C ALA A 217 -3.48 22.78 6.58
N ALA A 218 -2.29 22.73 7.18
CA ALA A 218 -2.09 22.50 8.61
C ALA A 218 -2.73 23.61 9.47
N ALA A 219 -2.70 24.85 9.00
CA ALA A 219 -3.40 25.97 9.65
C ALA A 219 -4.92 25.83 9.55
N ALA A 220 -5.45 25.34 8.42
CA ALA A 220 -6.88 25.12 8.23
C ALA A 220 -7.46 24.04 9.17
N ASP A 221 -6.70 22.97 9.46
CA ASP A 221 -7.10 21.93 10.41
C ASP A 221 -7.11 22.40 11.87
N LYS A 222 -6.37 23.47 12.19
CA LYS A 222 -6.34 24.07 13.54
C LYS A 222 -7.46 25.09 13.79
N VAL A 223 -8.25 25.45 12.77
CA VAL A 223 -9.40 26.35 12.92
C VAL A 223 -10.65 25.51 13.19
N PRO A 224 -11.41 25.75 14.28
CA PRO A 224 -12.68 25.06 14.51
C PRO A 224 -13.57 25.27 13.29
N PRO A 225 -14.30 24.24 12.82
CA PRO A 225 -15.02 24.32 11.56
C PRO A 225 -15.90 25.56 11.57
N SER A 226 -15.61 26.50 10.67
CA SER A 226 -16.55 27.56 10.34
C SER A 226 -17.89 26.89 10.01
N PRO A 227 -19.04 27.45 10.43
CA PRO A 227 -20.33 26.83 10.17
C PRO A 227 -20.39 26.52 8.68
N LYS A 228 -20.42 25.22 8.35
CA LYS A 228 -20.32 24.77 6.96
C LYS A 228 -21.35 25.59 6.20
N PRO A 229 -21.00 26.28 5.09
CA PRO A 229 -22.03 26.77 4.18
C PRO A 229 -22.93 25.57 3.93
N ILE A 230 -24.26 25.77 3.93
CA ILE A 230 -25.23 24.68 3.76
C ILE A 230 -24.91 24.01 2.42
N VAL A 231 -24.04 23.01 2.45
CA VAL A 231 -23.78 22.11 1.36
C VAL A 231 -25.08 21.33 1.32
N ARG A 232 -25.86 21.57 0.27
CA ARG A 232 -27.01 20.72 -0.02
C ARG A 232 -26.43 19.31 -0.13
N THR A 233 -26.58 18.52 0.93
CA THR A 233 -26.28 17.10 0.88
C THR A 233 -27.07 16.57 -0.30
N PRO A 234 -26.41 15.91 -1.27
CA PRO A 234 -27.12 15.23 -2.34
C PRO A 234 -28.21 14.36 -1.71
N PRO A 235 -29.37 14.21 -2.36
CA PRO A 235 -30.40 13.28 -1.90
C PRO A 235 -29.76 11.93 -1.53
N PRO A 236 -30.27 11.18 -0.53
CA PRO A 236 -29.68 9.91 -0.11
C PRO A 236 -29.43 8.95 -1.28
N GLU A 237 -30.31 8.95 -2.28
CA GLU A 237 -30.19 8.22 -3.54
C GLU A 237 -28.91 8.59 -4.32
N ALA A 238 -28.48 9.85 -4.32
CA ALA A 238 -27.27 10.32 -5.00
C ALA A 238 -25.98 10.14 -4.17
N GLN A 239 -26.09 9.64 -2.95
CA GLN A 239 -24.93 9.28 -2.11
C GLN A 239 -24.55 7.80 -2.23
N ASP A 240 -25.42 6.99 -2.82
CA ASP A 240 -25.14 5.60 -3.16
C ASP A 240 -23.83 5.53 -3.97
N PRO A 241 -22.83 4.73 -3.54
CA PRO A 241 -21.58 4.56 -4.27
C PRO A 241 -21.78 4.24 -5.75
N GLU A 242 -22.79 3.44 -6.08
CA GLU A 242 -23.05 3.03 -7.46
C GLU A 242 -23.50 4.21 -8.33
N ILE A 243 -24.29 5.12 -7.77
CA ILE A 243 -24.75 6.34 -8.47
C ILE A 243 -23.65 7.41 -8.46
N LYS A 244 -22.92 7.56 -7.35
CA LYS A 244 -21.85 8.54 -7.19
C LYS A 244 -20.66 8.28 -8.10
N PHE A 245 -20.30 7.01 -8.30
CA PHE A 245 -19.17 6.60 -9.12
C PHE A 245 -19.56 6.12 -10.53
N GLN A 246 -20.87 6.08 -10.85
CA GLN A 246 -21.42 5.57 -12.12
C GLN A 246 -20.68 6.07 -13.37
N HIS A 247 -20.29 7.34 -13.38
CA HIS A 247 -19.60 7.97 -14.51
C HIS A 247 -18.15 8.37 -14.19
N ALA A 248 -17.73 8.25 -12.92
CA ALA A 248 -16.45 8.72 -12.44
C ALA A 248 -15.28 8.06 -13.17
N GLN A 249 -15.39 6.77 -13.50
CA GLN A 249 -14.35 6.05 -14.25
C GLN A 249 -14.15 6.62 -15.66
N SER A 250 -15.23 6.79 -16.42
CA SER A 250 -15.15 7.35 -17.78
C SER A 250 -14.68 8.81 -17.79
N GLU A 251 -15.07 9.59 -16.79
CA GLU A 251 -14.60 10.97 -16.61
C GLU A 251 -13.12 11.02 -16.21
N GLY A 252 -12.67 10.12 -15.33
CA GLY A 252 -11.26 9.98 -14.96
C GLY A 252 -10.37 9.62 -16.16
N ALA A 253 -10.80 8.67 -16.98
CA ALA A 253 -10.09 8.27 -18.19
C ALA A 253 -9.97 9.41 -19.23
N LYS A 254 -11.02 10.22 -19.40
CA LYS A 254 -10.99 11.39 -20.31
C LYS A 254 -10.02 12.48 -19.85
N LYS A 255 -9.82 12.61 -18.55
CA LYS A 255 -8.94 13.62 -17.95
C LYS A 255 -7.44 13.26 -18.02
N GLY A 256 -7.13 12.04 -18.47
CA GLY A 256 -5.76 11.55 -18.60
C GLY A 256 -5.10 11.25 -17.26
N GLU A 257 -3.89 10.71 -17.33
CA GLU A 257 -3.10 10.34 -16.16
C GLU A 257 -2.74 11.58 -15.33
N TRP A 258 -2.69 11.44 -14.01
CA TRP A 258 -2.11 12.46 -13.15
C TRP A 258 -0.64 12.70 -13.54
N GLY A 259 -0.19 13.95 -13.50
CA GLY A 259 1.10 14.39 -14.06
C GLY A 259 1.11 14.67 -15.57
N THR A 260 -0.01 14.45 -16.28
CA THR A 260 -0.12 14.72 -17.73
C THR A 260 -1.21 15.75 -18.07
N GLY A 261 -1.02 16.52 -19.15
CA GLY A 261 -1.98 17.53 -19.62
C GLY A 261 -2.09 18.80 -18.76
N GLU A 262 -3.01 19.70 -19.11
CA GLU A 262 -3.17 21.04 -18.49
C GLU A 262 -3.67 21.01 -17.02
N ALA A 263 -4.13 19.85 -16.56
CA ALA A 263 -4.55 19.59 -15.18
C ALA A 263 -3.68 18.54 -14.48
N GLY A 264 -2.47 18.27 -15.01
CA GLY A 264 -1.58 17.19 -14.59
C GLY A 264 -1.40 17.08 -13.08
N TYR A 265 -0.94 18.15 -12.44
CA TYR A 265 -0.61 18.16 -11.00
C TYR A 265 -1.67 18.83 -10.11
N LYS A 266 -2.85 19.15 -10.66
CA LYS A 266 -3.90 19.83 -9.88
C LYS A 266 -4.54 18.87 -8.87
N PRO A 267 -4.81 19.31 -7.62
CA PRO A 267 -5.51 18.48 -6.63
C PRO A 267 -6.90 18.06 -7.13
N PRO A 268 -7.33 16.80 -6.88
CA PRO A 268 -8.62 16.31 -7.35
C PRO A 268 -9.77 17.01 -6.64
N LYS A 269 -10.81 17.35 -7.40
CA LYS A 269 -12.00 18.06 -6.89
C LYS A 269 -13.26 17.22 -6.95
N ASP A 270 -13.33 16.29 -7.90
CA ASP A 270 -14.47 15.41 -8.09
C ASP A 270 -14.10 13.91 -8.05
N ALA A 271 -15.13 13.05 -8.10
CA ALA A 271 -14.96 11.60 -8.06
C ALA A 271 -14.16 11.07 -9.26
N GLY A 272 -14.27 11.70 -10.43
CA GLY A 272 -13.50 11.30 -11.62
C GLY A 272 -12.03 11.67 -11.49
N ASP A 273 -11.70 12.82 -10.89
CA ASP A 273 -10.32 13.19 -10.61
C ASP A 273 -9.66 12.18 -9.67
N LYS A 274 -10.40 11.70 -8.66
CA LYS A 274 -9.95 10.69 -7.69
C LYS A 274 -9.67 9.31 -8.30
N LEU A 275 -10.24 9.04 -9.48
CA LEU A 275 -10.06 7.80 -10.23
C LEU A 275 -9.09 7.96 -11.40
N ARG A 276 -8.37 9.08 -11.50
CA ARG A 276 -7.29 9.22 -12.49
C ARG A 276 -6.16 8.23 -12.18
N LYS A 277 -5.61 7.65 -13.23
CA LYS A 277 -4.40 6.81 -13.14
C LYS A 277 -3.22 7.65 -12.63
N ASN A 278 -2.35 7.03 -11.82
CA ASN A 278 -1.20 7.66 -11.17
C ASN A 278 -1.53 8.82 -10.19
N LEU A 279 -2.80 8.98 -9.77
CA LEU A 279 -3.12 9.96 -8.74
C LEU A 279 -2.54 9.52 -7.38
N PRO A 280 -1.73 10.37 -6.71
CA PRO A 280 -1.18 10.05 -5.40
C PRO A 280 -2.25 9.74 -4.35
N TYR A 281 -2.02 8.71 -3.54
CA TYR A 281 -2.98 8.22 -2.54
C TYR A 281 -3.45 9.29 -1.54
N LYS A 282 -2.56 10.21 -1.15
CA LYS A 282 -2.86 11.38 -0.30
C LYS A 282 -4.07 12.20 -0.76
N TYR A 283 -4.43 12.12 -2.05
CA TYR A 283 -5.58 12.80 -2.60
C TYR A 283 -6.83 11.91 -2.79
N LYS A 284 -6.70 10.59 -2.77
CA LYS A 284 -7.82 9.64 -2.87
C LYS A 284 -8.62 9.61 -1.56
N PHE A 285 -7.90 9.52 -0.45
CA PHE A 285 -8.47 9.44 0.90
C PHE A 285 -8.20 10.74 1.66
N ARG A 286 -9.18 11.63 1.65
CA ARG A 286 -9.16 12.79 2.54
C ARG A 286 -9.79 12.36 3.85
N ARG A 287 -8.99 11.90 4.81
CA ARG A 287 -9.47 11.71 6.19
C ARG A 287 -9.82 13.09 6.76
N ASN A 288 -11.04 13.25 7.23
CA ASN A 288 -11.36 14.35 8.13
C ASN A 288 -10.99 13.89 9.55
N TRP A 289 -10.15 14.66 10.25
CA TRP A 289 -9.67 14.43 11.63
C TRP A 289 -10.77 14.49 12.72
N GLY A 290 -11.99 14.03 12.43
CA GLY A 290 -13.12 14.03 13.36
C GLY A 290 -14.08 12.84 13.23
N ASP A 291 -13.67 11.79 12.52
CA ASP A 291 -14.40 10.51 12.42
C ASP A 291 -13.87 9.44 13.41
N PHE A 292 -13.24 9.87 14.51
CA PHE A 292 -12.90 9.05 15.67
C PHE A 292 -13.67 9.50 16.91
#